data_AF-A0A925TLF4-F1
#
_entry.id   AF-A0A925TLF4-F1
#
_cell.length_a   1.000
_cell.length_b   1.000
_cell.length_c   1.000
_cell.angle_alpha   90.00
_cell.angle_beta   90.00
_cell.angle_gamma   90.00
#
_symmetry.space_group_name_H-M   'P 1'
#
loop_
_entity.id
_entity.type
_entity.pdbx_description
1 polymer ?
#
loop_
_entity_poly.entity_id
_entity_poly.type
_entity_poly.pdbx_seq_one_letter_code
_entity_poly.pdbx_strand_id
1 'polypeptide(L)'
;MILFARQSFAARFRRALCVLAAGVGCVAVAHAADVTLAWRPVAGAEPVTLNAAAPVKIGANTLTLTRVSALVSSVAFVRSDGSFAQMDGQFGALALDQGRAGVTLRGVPAGRYIGLQFLIGVRPEVNHADPGLWAAGHALNPLVNELHWSWQGGYVFLALEGHYRRADGTQGGWSLHLATDPRLMLVELPHPLEITGDTTLTLDLDLARVLAGVTLSPEQGDATHSRPGDKLADQLVQNVPGAFRVAAVAPTLKPIATAAGTSARPPSAGTPLAFLVPPGFPQVSLPADNPLTAEGVALGKKLFLDPRLSGNGGQSCASCHHETRAFSDKVPLSLGIDGLPGERNAMPLFNLAWNPAYAWDGDKPRIRDQVLAAITNPVEMHAEPAQVVAVLAKDDALGADFLAAFGTREITAARLGLALEQFLLTLIAADSKFDRAMRGETSLSEDEKQGFAFFATEYDPAHGLRGADCFHCHGGVLFSDYAYKNNGLDLVAADTGRMKVTKQAADRGKFKTPSLRNVALTAPYMHDGRFATLEDVVTHYDHGVKRPENLDPNLAKHPDAGLQLTAVEQRQLVAFLRTLTDASYAGSAK
;
A
#
# COMPACT_ATOMS: atom_id res chain seq x y z
N MET A 1 -52.89 21.37 57.64
CA MET A 1 -53.88 22.07 56.79
C MET A 1 -53.85 21.42 55.42
N ILE A 2 -54.78 20.49 55.17
CA ILE A 2 -55.82 20.57 54.10
C ILE A 2 -55.20 20.15 52.74
N LEU A 3 -55.55 19.06 52.03
CA LEU A 3 -56.77 18.26 51.91
C LEU A 3 -56.44 16.91 51.18
N PHE A 4 -57.10 15.82 51.62
CA PHE A 4 -57.68 14.66 50.89
C PHE A 4 -57.49 14.56 49.35
N ALA A 5 -57.36 13.43 48.64
CA ALA A 5 -57.81 12.02 48.77
C ALA A 5 -57.02 11.20 47.69
N ARG A 6 -56.85 9.86 47.70
CA ARG A 6 -57.85 8.79 47.66
C ARG A 6 -57.20 7.41 47.92
N GLN A 7 -57.81 6.68 48.85
CA GLN A 7 -57.99 5.22 48.95
C GLN A 7 -58.50 4.61 47.60
N SER A 8 -58.43 3.33 47.22
CA SER A 8 -57.95 2.05 47.74
C SER A 8 -58.26 1.01 46.65
N PHE A 9 -57.39 0.05 46.34
CA PHE A 9 -57.83 -1.30 45.93
C PHE A 9 -56.66 -2.31 45.98
N ALA A 10 -56.25 -2.68 47.20
CA ALA A 10 -55.32 -3.78 47.44
C ALA A 10 -55.95 -4.71 48.49
N ALA A 11 -56.62 -5.77 48.03
CA ALA A 11 -56.86 -7.01 48.79
C ALA A 11 -57.85 -7.92 48.05
N ARG A 12 -57.33 -8.84 47.23
CA ARG A 12 -57.89 -10.18 47.00
C ARG A 12 -56.89 -10.99 46.17
N PHE A 13 -56.73 -12.27 46.51
CA PHE A 13 -55.84 -13.27 45.92
C PHE A 13 -54.38 -13.35 46.43
N ARG A 14 -54.22 -13.66 47.73
CA ARG A 14 -53.11 -14.51 48.22
C ARG A 14 -53.67 -15.90 48.53
N ARG A 15 -53.64 -16.81 47.55
CA ARG A 15 -53.64 -18.30 47.67
C ARG A 15 -53.90 -18.91 46.28
N ALA A 16 -52.88 -18.84 45.41
CA ALA A 16 -52.71 -19.68 44.22
C ALA A 16 -51.37 -19.33 43.58
N LEU A 17 -50.26 -19.66 44.23
CA LEU A 17 -48.93 -19.60 43.60
C LEU A 17 -48.01 -20.65 44.24
N CYS A 18 -48.34 -21.90 43.98
CA CYS A 18 -47.43 -23.04 43.99
C CYS A 18 -47.79 -23.83 42.73
N VAL A 19 -46.79 -24.20 41.94
CA VAL A 19 -46.88 -24.75 40.56
C VAL A 19 -46.87 -23.65 39.47
N LEU A 20 -45.68 -23.07 39.24
CA LEU A 20 -45.18 -22.61 37.93
C LEU A 20 -43.71 -22.21 38.11
N ALA A 21 -42.88 -23.18 38.46
CA ALA A 21 -41.42 -23.06 38.53
C ALA A 21 -40.79 -24.23 37.78
N ALA A 22 -41.09 -24.33 36.49
CA ALA A 22 -40.39 -25.17 35.53
C ALA A 22 -40.63 -24.56 34.15
N GLY A 23 -39.61 -23.91 33.57
CA GLY A 23 -39.71 -23.34 32.23
C GLY A 23 -39.28 -21.88 32.10
N VAL A 24 -38.24 -21.43 32.81
CA VAL A 24 -37.41 -20.33 32.29
C VAL A 24 -36.13 -21.00 31.81
N GLY A 25 -36.14 -21.44 30.55
CA GLY A 25 -34.91 -21.80 29.88
C GLY A 25 -33.98 -20.59 29.92
N CYS A 26 -32.80 -20.74 30.51
CA CYS A 26 -31.68 -19.86 30.23
C CYS A 26 -31.52 -19.86 28.71
N VAL A 27 -31.96 -18.77 28.06
CA VAL A 27 -31.49 -18.48 26.70
C VAL A 27 -30.00 -18.22 26.87
N ALA A 28 -29.19 -19.23 26.60
CA ALA A 28 -27.75 -19.05 26.48
C ALA A 28 -27.56 -17.96 25.43
N VAL A 29 -27.07 -16.80 25.84
CA VAL A 29 -26.66 -15.75 24.92
C VAL A 29 -25.55 -16.38 24.07
N ALA A 30 -25.88 -16.73 22.83
CA ALA A 30 -24.92 -17.29 21.88
C ALA A 30 -23.75 -16.31 21.82
N HIS A 31 -22.60 -16.73 22.37
CA HIS A 31 -21.42 -15.88 22.38
C HIS A 31 -20.97 -15.72 20.93
N ALA A 32 -20.83 -14.48 20.49
CA ALA A 32 -20.29 -14.18 19.19
C ALA A 32 -18.78 -14.49 19.21
N ALA A 33 -18.30 -15.21 18.21
CA ALA A 33 -16.92 -15.65 18.08
C ALA A 33 -16.19 -14.86 17.00
N ASP A 34 -14.89 -14.73 17.15
CA ASP A 34 -14.02 -14.28 16.07
C ASP A 34 -13.58 -15.47 15.23
N VAL A 35 -13.82 -15.41 13.93
CA VAL A 35 -13.45 -16.47 12.99
C VAL A 35 -12.37 -15.95 12.05
N THR A 36 -11.19 -16.55 12.12
CA THR A 36 -10.10 -16.25 11.18
C THR A 36 -10.13 -17.23 10.03
N LEU A 37 -10.34 -16.73 8.83
CA LEU A 37 -10.05 -17.45 7.61
C LEU A 37 -8.55 -17.30 7.35
N ALA A 38 -7.80 -18.40 7.24
CA ALA A 38 -6.35 -18.39 7.04
C ALA A 38 -6.01 -19.17 5.76
N TRP A 39 -5.45 -18.51 4.76
CA TRP A 39 -5.20 -19.07 3.45
C TRP A 39 -3.80 -19.67 3.34
N ARG A 40 -3.72 -20.84 2.73
CA ARG A 40 -2.46 -21.51 2.40
C ARG A 40 -2.39 -21.69 0.88
N PRO A 41 -1.41 -21.06 0.20
CA PRO A 41 -1.20 -21.31 -1.22
C PRO A 41 -0.62 -22.71 -1.43
N VAL A 42 -1.26 -23.51 -2.28
CA VAL A 42 -0.84 -24.89 -2.59
C VAL A 42 -0.91 -25.16 -4.10
N ALA A 43 -0.28 -26.24 -4.54
CA ALA A 43 -0.47 -26.86 -5.83
C ALA A 43 -0.87 -28.33 -5.58
N GLY A 44 -2.18 -28.62 -5.65
CA GLY A 44 -2.73 -29.88 -5.18
C GLY A 44 -2.52 -30.10 -3.67
N ALA A 45 -1.47 -30.81 -3.28
CA ALA A 45 -1.10 -31.07 -1.89
C ALA A 45 0.21 -30.39 -1.45
N GLU A 46 0.99 -29.85 -2.40
CA GLU A 46 2.29 -29.26 -2.12
C GLU A 46 2.16 -27.76 -1.80
N PRO A 47 2.80 -27.25 -0.72
CA PRO A 47 2.82 -25.83 -0.45
C PRO A 47 3.53 -25.03 -1.55
N VAL A 48 3.02 -23.84 -1.87
CA VAL A 48 3.69 -22.91 -2.78
C VAL A 48 4.39 -21.83 -1.96
N THR A 49 5.67 -21.62 -2.25
CA THR A 49 6.47 -20.52 -1.67
C THR A 49 6.71 -19.48 -2.74
N LEU A 50 6.38 -18.22 -2.46
CA LEU A 50 6.60 -17.11 -3.39
C LEU A 50 8.09 -16.81 -3.54
N ASN A 51 8.48 -16.29 -4.71
CA ASN A 51 9.86 -16.02 -5.11
C ASN A 51 10.77 -17.27 -5.15
N ALA A 52 10.17 -18.46 -5.20
CA ALA A 52 10.84 -19.73 -5.44
C ALA A 52 10.17 -20.48 -6.59
N ALA A 53 10.86 -21.48 -7.15
CA ALA A 53 10.28 -22.36 -8.15
C ALA A 53 9.01 -23.02 -7.56
N ALA A 54 7.87 -22.75 -8.18
CA ALA A 54 6.59 -23.24 -7.71
C ALA A 54 6.33 -24.66 -8.26
N PRO A 55 5.69 -25.54 -7.47
CA PRO A 55 5.19 -26.83 -7.95
C PRO A 55 3.94 -26.69 -8.87
N VAL A 56 3.88 -25.60 -9.64
CA VAL A 56 2.82 -25.31 -10.62
C VAL A 56 3.46 -25.18 -11.99
N LYS A 57 2.81 -25.76 -13.00
CA LYS A 57 3.26 -25.69 -14.39
C LYS A 57 2.15 -25.16 -15.29
N ILE A 58 2.55 -24.38 -16.29
CA ILE A 58 1.72 -23.98 -17.42
C ILE A 58 2.37 -24.59 -18.66
N GLY A 59 1.72 -25.60 -19.24
CA GLY A 59 2.35 -26.45 -20.26
C GLY A 59 3.66 -27.07 -19.76
N ALA A 60 4.76 -26.86 -20.50
CA ALA A 60 6.10 -27.32 -20.12
C ALA A 60 6.86 -26.31 -19.23
N ASN A 61 6.30 -25.14 -18.96
CA ASN A 61 7.01 -24.05 -18.30
C ASN A 61 7.04 -24.26 -16.77
N THR A 62 8.19 -23.97 -16.17
CA THR A 62 8.32 -23.84 -14.71
C THR A 62 7.94 -22.42 -14.31
N LEU A 63 7.19 -22.26 -13.22
CA LEU A 63 6.74 -20.95 -12.75
C LEU A 63 7.44 -20.55 -11.46
N THR A 64 7.61 -19.24 -11.29
CA THR A 64 7.91 -18.60 -10.01
C THR A 64 6.81 -17.57 -9.77
N LEU A 65 6.01 -17.73 -8.71
CA LEU A 65 5.00 -16.73 -8.34
C LEU A 65 5.65 -15.66 -7.46
N THR A 66 5.42 -14.40 -7.79
CA THR A 66 5.94 -13.25 -7.04
C THR A 66 4.84 -12.50 -6.30
N ARG A 67 3.60 -12.58 -6.77
CA ARG A 67 2.43 -11.95 -6.14
C ARG A 67 1.22 -12.87 -6.18
N VAL A 68 0.51 -12.94 -5.05
CA VAL A 68 -0.84 -13.50 -4.94
C VAL A 68 -1.62 -12.62 -3.98
N SER A 69 -2.50 -11.79 -4.53
CA SER A 69 -3.30 -10.84 -3.77
C SER A 69 -4.76 -10.92 -4.19
N ALA A 70 -5.70 -10.79 -3.25
CA ALA A 70 -7.12 -10.87 -3.55
C ALA A 70 -7.97 -10.08 -2.56
N LEU A 71 -9.10 -9.55 -3.02
CA LEU A 71 -10.13 -9.02 -2.14
C LEU A 71 -11.14 -10.12 -1.79
N VAL A 72 -11.52 -10.19 -0.53
CA VAL A 72 -12.54 -11.11 -0.02
C VAL A 72 -13.68 -10.30 0.55
N SER A 73 -14.92 -10.58 0.14
CA SER A 73 -16.10 -9.86 0.64
C SER A 73 -17.33 -10.77 0.73
N SER A 74 -18.42 -10.24 1.30
CA SER A 74 -19.72 -10.94 1.42
C SER A 74 -19.58 -12.35 2.03
N VAL A 75 -18.77 -12.48 3.07
CA VAL A 75 -18.57 -13.77 3.73
C VAL A 75 -19.85 -14.18 4.46
N ALA A 76 -20.30 -15.42 4.27
CA ALA A 76 -21.48 -15.92 4.94
C ALA A 76 -21.36 -17.40 5.32
N PHE A 77 -21.83 -17.73 6.52
CA PHE A 77 -21.90 -19.12 6.98
C PHE A 77 -23.30 -19.70 6.71
N VAL A 78 -23.35 -20.86 6.08
CA VAL A 78 -24.59 -21.49 5.61
C VAL A 78 -25.15 -22.40 6.70
N ARG A 79 -26.40 -22.20 7.11
CA ARG A 79 -27.09 -23.05 8.09
C ARG A 79 -27.82 -24.20 7.40
N SER A 80 -28.15 -25.23 8.17
CA SER A 80 -28.85 -26.42 7.66
C SER A 80 -30.26 -26.15 7.12
N ASP A 81 -30.88 -25.03 7.51
CA ASP A 81 -32.18 -24.57 7.02
C ASP A 81 -32.07 -23.73 5.73
N GLY A 82 -30.86 -23.58 5.17
CA GLY A 82 -30.58 -22.76 3.99
C GLY A 82 -30.43 -21.27 4.28
N SER A 83 -30.60 -20.83 5.54
CA SER A 83 -30.35 -19.43 5.92
C SER A 83 -28.86 -19.14 6.06
N PHE A 84 -28.49 -17.86 5.98
CA PHE A 84 -27.10 -17.41 6.08
C PHE A 84 -26.86 -16.62 7.36
N ALA A 85 -25.69 -16.77 7.95
CA ALA A 85 -25.10 -15.76 8.84
C ALA A 85 -24.20 -14.87 7.99
N GLN A 86 -24.73 -13.73 7.52
CA GLN A 86 -23.99 -12.76 6.70
C GLN A 86 -23.04 -11.93 7.55
N MET A 87 -21.78 -11.80 7.12
CA MET A 87 -20.76 -10.96 7.74
C MET A 87 -20.66 -9.64 6.97
N ASP A 88 -21.79 -8.93 6.86
CA ASP A 88 -21.89 -7.69 6.09
C ASP A 88 -20.94 -6.61 6.63
N GLY A 89 -20.38 -5.82 5.71
CA GLY A 89 -19.43 -4.76 6.03
C GLY A 89 -18.04 -5.23 6.46
N GLN A 90 -17.78 -6.56 6.49
CA GLN A 90 -16.47 -7.12 6.79
C GLN A 90 -15.77 -7.56 5.50
N PHE A 91 -14.57 -7.04 5.29
CA PHE A 91 -13.77 -7.25 4.09
C PHE A 91 -12.40 -7.82 4.43
N GLY A 92 -11.84 -8.56 3.49
CA GLY A 92 -10.49 -9.09 3.55
C GLY A 92 -9.65 -8.61 2.38
N ALA A 93 -8.37 -8.39 2.63
CA ALA A 93 -7.37 -8.20 1.59
C ALA A 93 -6.24 -9.20 1.85
N LEU A 94 -6.05 -10.13 0.92
CA LEU A 94 -4.95 -11.08 0.91
C LEU A 94 -3.78 -10.45 0.15
N ALA A 95 -2.58 -10.59 0.68
CA ALA A 95 -1.33 -10.21 0.05
C ALA A 95 -0.24 -11.16 0.55
N LEU A 96 -0.15 -12.34 -0.08
CA LEU A 96 0.69 -13.43 0.43
C LEU A 96 2.18 -13.11 0.38
N ASP A 97 2.60 -12.29 -0.58
CA ASP A 97 3.95 -11.74 -0.72
C ASP A 97 4.34 -10.80 0.43
N GLN A 98 3.33 -10.21 1.10
CA GLN A 98 3.50 -9.37 2.28
C GLN A 98 3.21 -10.14 3.59
N GLY A 99 3.03 -11.47 3.52
CA GLY A 99 2.69 -12.31 4.67
C GLY A 99 1.24 -12.17 5.16
N ARG A 100 0.39 -11.43 4.46
CA ARG A 100 -1.02 -11.26 4.82
C ARG A 100 -1.86 -12.38 4.23
N ALA A 101 -1.90 -13.48 4.98
CA ALA A 101 -2.56 -14.72 4.58
C ALA A 101 -3.88 -14.99 5.34
N GLY A 102 -4.52 -13.98 5.93
CA GLY A 102 -5.70 -14.23 6.75
C GLY A 102 -6.60 -13.01 6.94
N VAL A 103 -7.86 -13.28 7.29
CA VAL A 103 -8.93 -12.31 7.52
C VAL A 103 -9.69 -12.76 8.74
N THR A 104 -9.77 -11.90 9.76
CA THR A 104 -10.55 -12.17 10.96
C THR A 104 -11.91 -11.50 10.86
N LEU A 105 -12.95 -12.33 10.83
CA LEU A 105 -14.35 -11.93 10.90
C LEU A 105 -14.75 -11.83 12.38
N ARG A 106 -15.34 -10.71 12.76
CA ARG A 106 -15.81 -10.44 14.12
C ARG A 106 -17.28 -10.77 14.25
N GLY A 107 -17.66 -11.28 15.42
CA GLY A 107 -19.06 -11.42 15.80
C GLY A 107 -19.82 -12.53 15.07
N VAL A 108 -19.13 -13.59 14.64
CA VAL A 108 -19.78 -14.75 14.02
C VAL A 108 -20.64 -15.46 15.07
N PRO A 109 -21.94 -15.68 14.84
CA PRO A 109 -22.78 -16.36 15.82
C PRO A 109 -22.28 -17.77 16.14
N ALA A 110 -22.29 -18.16 17.41
CA ALA A 110 -22.08 -19.56 17.76
C ALA A 110 -23.20 -20.43 17.15
N GLY A 111 -22.84 -21.60 16.64
CA GLY A 111 -23.80 -22.50 16.02
C GLY A 111 -23.17 -23.53 15.08
N ARG A 112 -24.04 -24.37 14.52
CA ARG A 112 -23.69 -25.36 13.50
C ARG A 112 -24.02 -24.82 12.11
N TYR A 113 -23.10 -25.03 11.20
CA TYR A 113 -23.20 -24.62 9.82
C TYR A 113 -22.79 -25.79 8.92
N ILE A 114 -23.31 -25.78 7.70
CA ILE A 114 -23.06 -26.81 6.68
C ILE A 114 -22.06 -26.33 5.62
N GLY A 115 -21.64 -25.06 5.67
CA GLY A 115 -20.64 -24.52 4.78
C GLY A 115 -20.37 -23.04 4.99
N LEU A 116 -19.49 -22.51 4.14
CA LEU A 116 -19.07 -21.13 4.07
C LEU A 116 -19.15 -20.68 2.61
N GLN A 117 -19.55 -19.44 2.36
CA GLN A 117 -19.43 -18.80 1.06
C GLN A 117 -18.76 -17.43 1.20
N PHE A 118 -18.08 -16.98 0.16
CA PHE A 118 -17.53 -15.63 0.06
C PHE A 118 -17.30 -15.26 -1.40
N LEU A 119 -17.14 -13.96 -1.66
CA LEU A 119 -16.74 -13.45 -2.96
C LEU A 119 -15.23 -13.24 -3.01
N ILE A 120 -14.60 -13.60 -4.12
CA ILE A 120 -13.34 -13.00 -4.55
C ILE A 120 -13.69 -11.77 -5.38
N GLY A 121 -13.34 -10.59 -4.85
CA GLY A 121 -13.76 -9.29 -5.36
C GLY A 121 -14.79 -8.59 -4.47
N VAL A 122 -15.29 -7.47 -4.97
CA VAL A 122 -16.29 -6.62 -4.30
C VAL A 122 -17.47 -6.36 -5.23
N ARG A 123 -18.66 -6.15 -4.64
CA ARG A 123 -19.88 -5.85 -5.39
C ARG A 123 -19.80 -4.47 -6.08
N PRO A 124 -20.56 -4.22 -7.15
CA PRO A 124 -20.49 -2.99 -7.94
C PRO A 124 -20.57 -1.70 -7.11
N GLU A 125 -21.40 -1.69 -6.07
CA GLU A 125 -21.62 -0.51 -5.21
C GLU A 125 -20.36 -0.13 -4.43
N VAL A 126 -19.54 -1.12 -4.08
CA VAL A 126 -18.24 -0.94 -3.42
C VAL A 126 -17.14 -0.74 -4.46
N ASN A 127 -17.22 -1.46 -5.58
CA ASN A 127 -16.24 -1.43 -6.65
C ASN A 127 -16.02 -0.01 -7.18
N HIS A 128 -17.12 0.73 -7.37
CA HIS A 128 -17.13 2.07 -7.94
C HIS A 128 -17.23 3.19 -6.90
N ALA A 129 -17.12 2.87 -5.61
CA ALA A 129 -17.11 3.86 -4.54
C ALA A 129 -15.73 4.55 -4.44
N ASP A 130 -15.72 5.77 -3.89
CA ASP A 130 -14.46 6.48 -3.60
C ASP A 130 -13.64 5.67 -2.57
N PRO A 131 -12.47 5.14 -2.95
CA PRO A 131 -11.62 4.37 -2.04
C PRO A 131 -11.06 5.22 -0.89
N GLY A 132 -11.05 6.56 -1.05
CA GLY A 132 -10.66 7.54 -0.04
C GLY A 132 -11.61 7.64 1.14
N LEU A 133 -12.75 6.95 1.11
CA LEU A 133 -13.68 6.84 2.25
C LEU A 133 -13.28 5.76 3.25
N TRP A 134 -12.43 4.81 2.85
CA TRP A 134 -12.01 3.72 3.71
C TRP A 134 -10.93 4.15 4.70
N ALA A 135 -11.13 3.88 5.98
CA ALA A 135 -10.15 4.15 7.03
C ALA A 135 -8.77 3.54 6.72
N ALA A 136 -7.70 4.13 7.24
CA ALA A 136 -6.32 3.78 6.90
C ALA A 136 -5.92 2.31 7.07
N GLY A 137 -6.54 1.58 7.99
CA GLY A 137 -6.30 0.14 8.22
C GLY A 137 -7.35 -0.79 7.59
N HIS A 138 -8.32 -0.23 6.87
CA HIS A 138 -9.41 -1.00 6.28
C HIS A 138 -8.92 -1.81 5.06
N ALA A 139 -9.42 -3.03 4.88
CA ALA A 139 -9.00 -3.91 3.79
C ALA A 139 -9.22 -3.32 2.39
N LEU A 140 -10.19 -2.42 2.23
CA LEU A 140 -10.46 -1.73 0.96
C LEU A 140 -9.67 -0.43 0.77
N ASN A 141 -8.88 0.01 1.75
CA ASN A 141 -8.00 1.15 1.54
C ASN A 141 -6.86 0.77 0.54
N PRO A 142 -6.63 1.54 -0.53
CA PRO A 142 -5.60 1.25 -1.52
C PRO A 142 -4.17 1.10 -0.98
N LEU A 143 -3.81 1.81 0.10
CA LEU A 143 -2.51 1.66 0.76
C LEU A 143 -2.38 0.33 1.51
N VAL A 144 -3.51 -0.34 1.76
CA VAL A 144 -3.57 -1.62 2.46
C VAL A 144 -3.63 -2.76 1.47
N ASN A 145 -4.48 -2.69 0.43
CA ASN A 145 -4.66 -3.79 -0.51
C ASN A 145 -3.80 -3.74 -1.76
N GLU A 146 -3.36 -2.55 -2.23
CA GLU A 146 -2.63 -2.38 -3.48
C GLU A 146 -3.37 -2.94 -4.73
N LEU A 147 -4.70 -2.95 -4.69
CA LEU A 147 -5.60 -3.55 -5.67
C LEU A 147 -6.67 -2.56 -6.18
N HIS A 148 -6.40 -1.26 -6.22
CA HIS A 148 -7.36 -0.26 -6.71
C HIS A 148 -6.84 0.52 -7.92
N TRP A 149 -7.55 0.41 -9.03
CA TRP A 149 -7.31 1.19 -10.25
C TRP A 149 -7.94 2.57 -10.11
N SER A 150 -7.16 3.53 -9.61
CA SER A 150 -7.72 4.86 -9.28
C SER A 150 -8.35 5.61 -10.46
N TRP A 151 -7.92 5.40 -11.70
CA TRP A 151 -8.52 6.03 -12.90
C TRP A 151 -9.51 5.15 -13.66
N GLN A 152 -9.50 3.83 -13.48
CA GLN A 152 -10.54 2.95 -14.02
C GLN A 152 -11.76 2.87 -13.08
N GLY A 153 -11.64 3.42 -11.87
CA GLY A 153 -12.73 3.56 -10.89
C GLY A 153 -13.19 2.21 -10.34
N GLY A 154 -12.26 1.29 -10.09
CA GLY A 154 -12.56 -0.09 -9.69
C GLY A 154 -11.38 -0.81 -9.04
N TYR A 155 -11.68 -1.93 -8.39
CA TYR A 155 -10.68 -2.81 -7.78
C TYR A 155 -10.28 -3.96 -8.69
N VAL A 156 -9.03 -4.40 -8.54
CA VAL A 156 -8.59 -5.75 -8.89
C VAL A 156 -9.11 -6.72 -7.83
N PHE A 157 -9.85 -7.73 -8.25
CA PHE A 157 -10.42 -8.74 -7.37
C PHE A 157 -9.38 -9.82 -7.02
N LEU A 158 -8.52 -10.17 -7.98
CA LEU A 158 -7.43 -11.13 -7.82
C LEU A 158 -6.25 -10.70 -8.70
N ALA A 159 -5.05 -10.60 -8.13
CA ALA A 159 -3.81 -10.37 -8.84
C ALA A 159 -2.85 -11.55 -8.63
N LEU A 160 -2.39 -12.13 -9.73
CA LEU A 160 -1.35 -13.14 -9.78
C LEU A 160 -0.23 -12.65 -10.70
N GLU A 161 1.00 -12.63 -10.21
CA GLU A 161 2.16 -12.19 -11.02
C GLU A 161 3.31 -13.16 -10.82
N GLY A 162 4.19 -13.25 -11.82
CA GLY A 162 5.37 -14.09 -11.70
C GLY A 162 6.23 -14.17 -12.95
N HIS A 163 7.11 -15.17 -12.94
CA HIS A 163 7.95 -15.53 -14.06
C HIS A 163 7.63 -16.93 -14.56
N TYR A 164 7.92 -17.16 -15.83
CA TYR A 164 7.99 -18.50 -16.39
C TYR A 164 9.39 -18.75 -16.97
N ARG A 165 9.83 -20.00 -16.92
CA ARG A 165 11.04 -20.48 -17.60
C ARG A 165 10.66 -21.62 -18.53
N ARG A 166 10.99 -21.49 -19.81
CA ARG A 166 10.78 -22.52 -20.83
C ARG A 166 11.92 -23.53 -20.84
N ALA A 167 11.71 -24.65 -21.54
CA ALA A 167 12.69 -25.72 -21.66
C ALA A 167 13.99 -25.28 -22.38
N ASP A 168 13.91 -24.29 -23.27
CA ASP A 168 15.06 -23.71 -23.99
C ASP A 168 15.85 -22.68 -23.14
N GLY A 169 15.44 -22.47 -21.89
CA GLY A 169 16.05 -21.50 -20.98
C GLY A 169 15.52 -20.08 -21.10
N THR A 170 14.65 -19.79 -22.07
CA THR A 170 14.01 -18.46 -22.17
C THR A 170 13.12 -18.19 -20.96
N GLN A 171 13.21 -16.96 -20.44
CA GLN A 171 12.45 -16.48 -19.30
C GLN A 171 11.57 -15.30 -19.70
N GLY A 172 10.37 -15.23 -19.16
CA GLY A 172 9.46 -14.10 -19.29
C GLY A 172 8.71 -13.81 -17.99
N GLY A 173 8.04 -12.66 -17.95
CA GLY A 173 7.09 -12.29 -16.91
C GLY A 173 5.66 -12.62 -17.30
N TRP A 174 4.74 -12.55 -16.34
CA TRP A 174 3.30 -12.61 -16.58
C TRP A 174 2.54 -11.88 -15.47
N SER A 175 1.37 -11.33 -15.79
CA SER A 175 0.55 -10.51 -14.89
C SER A 175 -0.95 -10.73 -15.12
N LEU A 176 -1.59 -11.57 -14.29
CA LEU A 176 -2.98 -11.96 -14.42
C LEU A 176 -3.82 -11.27 -13.33
N HIS A 177 -4.51 -10.21 -13.72
CA HIS A 177 -5.40 -9.41 -12.88
C HIS A 177 -6.87 -9.59 -13.31
N LEU A 178 -7.69 -10.14 -12.41
CA LEU A 178 -9.14 -10.21 -12.57
C LEU A 178 -9.79 -8.99 -11.93
N ALA A 179 -10.58 -8.25 -12.69
CA ALA A 179 -11.25 -7.02 -12.26
C ALA A 179 -12.59 -6.86 -12.98
N THR A 180 -13.35 -5.82 -12.66
CA THR A 180 -14.69 -5.48 -13.22
C THR A 180 -15.84 -6.34 -12.71
N ASP A 181 -17.04 -5.75 -12.65
CA ASP A 181 -18.23 -6.37 -12.07
C ASP A 181 -18.58 -7.76 -12.66
N PRO A 182 -18.49 -8.00 -13.98
CA PRO A 182 -18.79 -9.32 -14.54
C PRO A 182 -17.81 -10.43 -14.13
N ARG A 183 -16.67 -10.07 -13.52
CA ARG A 183 -15.62 -11.01 -13.07
C ARG A 183 -15.67 -11.28 -11.57
N LEU A 184 -16.74 -10.87 -10.89
CA LEU A 184 -16.96 -11.17 -9.49
C LEU A 184 -17.18 -12.68 -9.31
N MET A 185 -16.43 -13.32 -8.42
CA MET A 185 -16.41 -14.78 -8.28
C MET A 185 -16.98 -15.21 -6.94
N LEU A 186 -18.01 -16.06 -6.95
CA LEU A 186 -18.56 -16.69 -5.75
C LEU A 186 -17.84 -18.01 -5.46
N VAL A 187 -17.31 -18.14 -4.24
CA VAL A 187 -16.73 -19.37 -3.71
C VAL A 187 -17.72 -19.99 -2.73
N GLU A 188 -18.06 -21.26 -2.93
CA GLU A 188 -18.91 -22.04 -2.04
C GLU A 188 -18.15 -23.25 -1.51
N LEU A 189 -18.04 -23.34 -0.18
CA LEU A 189 -17.32 -24.39 0.53
C LEU A 189 -18.29 -25.20 1.39
N PRO A 190 -18.91 -26.27 0.86
CA PRO A 190 -19.73 -27.18 1.65
C PRO A 190 -18.84 -27.94 2.62
N HIS A 191 -18.87 -27.55 3.88
CA HIS A 191 -18.07 -28.13 4.95
C HIS A 191 -18.80 -27.98 6.29
N PRO A 192 -19.20 -29.09 6.95
CA PRO A 192 -19.78 -29.02 8.28
C PRO A 192 -18.82 -28.35 9.26
N LEU A 193 -19.29 -27.33 9.99
CA LEU A 193 -18.48 -26.58 10.94
C LEU A 193 -19.33 -26.22 12.16
N GLU A 194 -18.73 -26.31 13.34
CA GLU A 194 -19.36 -25.98 14.62
C GLU A 194 -18.54 -24.88 15.29
N ILE A 195 -19.14 -23.69 15.41
CA ILE A 195 -18.51 -22.52 16.03
C ILE A 195 -19.02 -22.43 17.46
N THR A 196 -18.14 -22.64 18.43
CA THR A 196 -18.44 -22.53 19.87
C THR A 196 -17.62 -21.45 20.57
N GLY A 197 -16.65 -20.88 19.86
CA GLY A 197 -15.74 -19.83 20.31
C GLY A 197 -14.82 -19.45 19.15
N ASP A 198 -13.79 -18.64 19.43
CA ASP A 198 -12.90 -18.16 18.39
C ASP A 198 -12.27 -19.33 17.62
N THR A 199 -12.36 -19.28 16.30
CA THR A 199 -12.05 -20.40 15.42
C THR A 199 -11.16 -19.95 14.27
N THR A 200 -10.20 -20.76 13.89
CA THR A 200 -9.38 -20.58 12.70
C THR A 200 -9.77 -21.64 11.67
N LEU A 201 -10.23 -21.20 10.50
CA LEU A 201 -10.47 -22.05 9.34
C LEU A 201 -9.29 -21.89 8.39
N THR A 202 -8.47 -22.91 8.26
CA THR A 202 -7.41 -22.94 7.24
C THR A 202 -8.01 -23.33 5.89
N LEU A 203 -7.85 -22.46 4.90
CA LEU A 203 -8.33 -22.64 3.53
C LEU A 203 -7.14 -22.86 2.60
N ASP A 204 -7.14 -23.95 1.84
CA ASP A 204 -6.18 -24.07 0.73
C ASP A 204 -6.66 -23.23 -0.45
N LEU A 205 -5.73 -22.51 -1.09
CA LEU A 205 -5.87 -21.90 -2.40
C LEU A 205 -4.99 -22.69 -3.38
N ASP A 206 -5.61 -23.55 -4.19
CA ASP A 206 -4.91 -24.42 -5.14
C ASP A 206 -4.59 -23.69 -6.45
N LEU A 207 -3.37 -23.16 -6.54
CA LEU A 207 -2.88 -22.38 -7.67
C LEU A 207 -2.76 -23.21 -8.95
N ALA A 208 -2.61 -24.54 -8.85
CA ALA A 208 -2.64 -25.42 -10.02
C ALA A 208 -4.05 -25.49 -10.62
N ARG A 209 -5.09 -25.41 -9.78
CA ARG A 209 -6.48 -25.30 -10.27
C ARG A 209 -6.78 -23.93 -10.83
N VAL A 210 -6.31 -22.85 -10.17
CA VAL A 210 -6.48 -21.49 -10.70
C VAL A 210 -5.89 -21.37 -12.10
N LEU A 211 -4.68 -21.89 -12.30
CA LEU A 211 -3.95 -21.80 -13.57
C LEU A 211 -4.25 -22.97 -14.55
N ALA A 212 -5.24 -23.81 -14.26
CA ALA A 212 -5.57 -24.94 -15.13
C ALA A 212 -6.02 -24.46 -16.52
N GLY A 213 -5.38 -24.99 -17.57
CA GLY A 213 -5.70 -24.64 -18.97
C GLY A 213 -5.19 -23.27 -19.42
N VAL A 214 -4.58 -22.47 -18.53
CA VAL A 214 -3.90 -21.24 -18.91
C VAL A 214 -2.73 -21.55 -19.83
N THR A 215 -2.49 -20.70 -20.82
CA THR A 215 -1.28 -20.73 -21.66
C THR A 215 -0.62 -19.36 -21.57
N LEU A 216 0.70 -19.33 -21.39
CA LEU A 216 1.50 -18.10 -21.37
C LEU A 216 2.38 -18.09 -22.61
N SER A 217 2.13 -17.15 -23.51
CA SER A 217 3.01 -16.89 -24.64
C SER A 217 2.93 -15.42 -25.07
N PRO A 218 4.02 -14.86 -25.63
CA PRO A 218 4.02 -13.51 -26.20
C PRO A 218 2.94 -13.29 -27.28
N GLU A 219 2.51 -14.37 -27.94
CA GLU A 219 1.54 -14.32 -29.06
C GLU A 219 0.08 -14.42 -28.59
N GLN A 220 -0.17 -15.06 -27.44
CA GLN A 220 -1.52 -15.28 -26.89
C GLN A 220 -1.81 -14.39 -25.67
N GLY A 221 -0.82 -13.60 -25.24
CA GLY A 221 -0.86 -12.77 -24.05
C GLY A 221 -0.29 -13.50 -22.82
N ASP A 222 0.48 -12.76 -22.04
CA ASP A 222 0.97 -13.11 -20.70
C ASP A 222 0.41 -12.16 -19.63
N ALA A 223 -0.60 -11.36 -20.00
CA ALA A 223 -1.37 -10.51 -19.12
C ALA A 223 -2.88 -10.60 -19.39
N THR A 224 -3.69 -10.27 -18.38
CA THR A 224 -5.14 -10.09 -18.56
C THR A 224 -5.54 -8.62 -18.47
N HIS A 225 -6.58 -8.25 -19.20
CA HIS A 225 -7.15 -6.91 -19.22
C HIS A 225 -8.50 -6.84 -18.51
N SER A 226 -9.12 -8.00 -18.24
CA SER A 226 -10.46 -8.09 -17.65
C SER A 226 -11.53 -7.34 -18.44
N ARG A 227 -11.33 -7.18 -19.75
CA ARG A 227 -12.28 -6.55 -20.67
C ARG A 227 -13.22 -7.60 -21.27
N PRO A 228 -14.39 -7.20 -21.80
CA PRO A 228 -15.23 -8.10 -22.59
C PRO A 228 -14.43 -8.76 -23.72
N GLY A 229 -14.50 -10.09 -23.84
CA GLY A 229 -13.78 -10.87 -24.84
C GLY A 229 -12.38 -11.34 -24.42
N ASP A 230 -11.90 -10.99 -23.23
CA ASP A 230 -10.68 -11.54 -22.64
C ASP A 230 -10.89 -13.00 -22.20
N LYS A 231 -10.52 -13.92 -23.10
CA LYS A 231 -10.68 -15.37 -22.89
C LYS A 231 -9.85 -15.91 -21.73
N LEU A 232 -8.70 -15.28 -21.45
CA LEU A 232 -7.85 -15.70 -20.35
C LEU A 232 -8.49 -15.33 -19.01
N ALA A 233 -9.04 -14.12 -18.91
CA ALA A 233 -9.84 -13.70 -17.76
C ALA A 233 -11.12 -14.56 -17.61
N ASP A 234 -11.81 -14.90 -18.71
CA ASP A 234 -12.95 -15.83 -18.70
C ASP A 234 -12.59 -17.18 -18.07
N GLN A 235 -11.48 -17.77 -18.50
CA GLN A 235 -11.01 -19.06 -18.01
C GLN A 235 -10.67 -18.99 -16.51
N LEU A 236 -9.95 -17.96 -16.09
CA LEU A 236 -9.58 -17.78 -14.69
C LEU A 236 -10.81 -17.59 -13.78
N VAL A 237 -11.81 -16.82 -14.21
CA VAL A 237 -13.08 -16.68 -13.45
C VAL A 237 -13.81 -18.00 -13.26
N GLN A 238 -13.73 -18.92 -14.24
CA GLN A 238 -14.30 -20.26 -14.09
C GLN A 238 -13.48 -21.14 -13.13
N ASN A 239 -12.16 -20.98 -13.12
CA ASN A 239 -11.26 -21.80 -12.34
C ASN A 239 -11.25 -21.45 -10.84
N VAL A 240 -11.23 -20.14 -10.52
CA VAL A 240 -10.99 -19.63 -9.16
C VAL A 240 -11.98 -20.18 -8.12
N PRO A 241 -13.31 -20.21 -8.36
CA PRO A 241 -14.26 -20.79 -7.40
C PRO A 241 -13.93 -22.22 -6.96
N GLY A 242 -13.45 -23.06 -7.89
CA GLY A 242 -13.11 -24.46 -7.63
C GLY A 242 -11.73 -24.69 -7.01
N ALA A 243 -10.95 -23.63 -6.78
CA ALA A 243 -9.59 -23.71 -6.26
C ALA A 243 -9.50 -23.69 -4.73
N PHE A 244 -10.61 -23.43 -4.04
CA PHE A 244 -10.62 -23.33 -2.58
C PHE A 244 -11.13 -24.63 -1.92
N ARG A 245 -10.54 -24.98 -0.77
CA ARG A 245 -11.07 -26.03 0.12
C ARG A 245 -10.75 -25.73 1.58
N VAL A 246 -11.60 -26.19 2.50
CA VAL A 246 -11.28 -26.19 3.94
C VAL A 246 -10.26 -27.29 4.21
N ALA A 247 -9.06 -26.90 4.65
CA ALA A 247 -7.97 -27.82 4.98
C ALA A 247 -7.98 -28.22 6.44
N ALA A 248 -8.31 -27.30 7.34
CA ALA A 248 -8.39 -27.55 8.78
C ALA A 248 -9.34 -26.56 9.46
N VAL A 249 -9.92 -27.00 10.57
CA VAL A 249 -10.69 -26.16 11.50
C VAL A 249 -10.12 -26.38 12.89
N ALA A 250 -9.73 -25.31 13.57
CA ALA A 250 -9.14 -25.39 14.90
C ALA A 250 -9.62 -24.23 15.79
N PRO A 251 -9.74 -24.39 17.11
CA PRO A 251 -9.90 -23.28 18.02
C PRO A 251 -8.75 -22.28 17.87
N THR A 252 -9.05 -20.99 17.86
CA THR A 252 -8.03 -19.94 17.81
C THR A 252 -7.38 -19.83 19.18
N LEU A 253 -6.11 -20.20 19.28
CA LEU A 253 -5.29 -19.92 20.46
C LEU A 253 -4.97 -18.43 20.47
N LYS A 254 -5.63 -17.65 21.34
CA LYS A 254 -5.21 -16.28 21.59
C LYS A 254 -3.82 -16.32 22.22
N PRO A 255 -2.83 -15.58 21.69
CA PRO A 255 -1.62 -15.31 22.44
C PRO A 255 -2.01 -14.80 23.82
N ILE A 256 -1.29 -15.22 24.88
CA ILE A 256 -1.40 -14.55 26.18
C ILE A 256 -1.11 -13.08 25.87
N ALA A 257 -2.09 -12.21 26.09
CA ALA A 257 -1.91 -10.78 25.89
C ALA A 257 -0.76 -10.35 26.80
N THR A 258 0.45 -10.22 26.27
CA THR A 258 1.47 -9.40 26.89
C THR A 258 0.84 -8.04 26.94
N ALA A 259 0.60 -7.51 28.14
CA ALA A 259 0.06 -6.17 28.33
C ALA A 259 0.82 -5.25 27.36
N ALA A 260 0.13 -4.85 26.28
CA ALA A 260 0.68 -3.90 25.36
C ALA A 260 0.96 -2.69 26.23
N GLY A 261 2.25 -2.39 26.43
CA GLY A 261 2.64 -1.20 27.15
C GLY A 261 1.88 -0.07 26.48
N THR A 262 0.98 0.55 27.23
CA THR A 262 0.38 1.80 26.81
C THR A 262 1.56 2.73 26.61
N SER A 263 2.01 2.88 25.36
CA SER A 263 2.83 4.01 24.98
C SER A 263 2.00 5.20 25.40
N ALA A 264 2.34 5.78 26.54
CA ALA A 264 1.63 6.91 27.08
C ALA A 264 1.71 7.98 26.00
N ARG A 265 0.55 8.36 25.45
CA ARG A 265 0.43 9.46 24.51
C ARG A 265 1.16 10.65 25.14
N PRO A 266 2.31 11.09 24.62
CA PRO A 266 2.93 12.28 25.17
C PRO A 266 1.91 13.42 25.02
N PRO A 267 1.58 14.15 26.08
CA PRO A 267 0.69 15.30 25.94
C PRO A 267 1.38 16.29 24.99
N SER A 268 0.81 16.50 23.81
CA SER A 268 1.24 17.61 22.96
C SER A 268 0.73 18.89 23.61
N ALA A 269 1.63 19.77 24.05
CA ALA A 269 1.25 21.05 24.63
C ALA A 269 0.71 22.03 23.57
N GLY A 270 1.04 21.78 22.30
CA GLY A 270 0.62 22.61 21.18
C GLY A 270 -0.84 22.47 20.79
N THR A 271 -1.31 23.45 20.02
CA THR A 271 -2.62 23.52 19.41
C THR A 271 -2.76 22.41 18.36
N PRO A 272 -3.75 21.50 18.49
CA PRO A 272 -3.96 20.43 17.51
C PRO A 272 -4.14 20.97 16.09
N LEU A 273 -3.43 20.39 15.14
CA LEU A 273 -3.54 20.73 13.72
C LEU A 273 -4.24 19.58 12.99
N ALA A 274 -5.36 19.90 12.33
CA ALA A 274 -6.08 18.93 11.52
C ALA A 274 -5.28 18.59 10.24
N PHE A 275 -5.09 17.31 9.98
CA PHE A 275 -4.55 16.84 8.71
C PHE A 275 -5.71 16.69 7.71
N LEU A 276 -5.67 17.48 6.64
CA LEU A 276 -6.69 17.43 5.59
C LEU A 276 -6.21 16.49 4.49
N VAL A 277 -6.82 15.30 4.42
CA VAL A 277 -6.63 14.36 3.32
C VAL A 277 -7.29 14.98 2.07
N PRO A 278 -6.55 15.22 0.97
CA PRO A 278 -7.15 15.74 -0.25
C PRO A 278 -8.24 14.80 -0.80
N PRO A 279 -9.29 15.32 -1.46
CA PRO A 279 -10.32 14.47 -2.08
C PRO A 279 -9.71 13.41 -3.02
N GLY A 280 -10.22 12.17 -2.93
CA GLY A 280 -9.74 11.03 -3.70
C GLY A 280 -8.41 10.42 -3.23
N PHE A 281 -7.72 11.03 -2.25
CA PHE A 281 -6.56 10.40 -1.62
C PHE A 281 -7.01 9.37 -0.58
N PRO A 282 -6.29 8.24 -0.43
CA PRO A 282 -6.62 7.27 0.60
C PRO A 282 -6.43 7.87 1.99
N GLN A 283 -7.30 7.49 2.94
CA GLN A 283 -7.11 7.87 4.34
C GLN A 283 -5.78 7.32 4.86
N VAL A 284 -5.12 8.09 5.71
CA VAL A 284 -3.83 7.74 6.33
C VAL A 284 -3.94 7.70 7.84
N SER A 285 -3.12 6.86 8.46
CA SER A 285 -2.93 6.86 9.90
C SER A 285 -1.63 7.57 10.19
N LEU A 286 -1.73 8.79 10.73
CA LEU A 286 -0.56 9.49 11.22
C LEU A 286 -0.04 8.82 12.52
N PRO A 287 1.25 8.98 12.85
CA PRO A 287 1.82 8.42 14.07
C PRO A 287 1.05 8.87 15.32
N ALA A 288 0.42 7.92 16.02
CA ALA A 288 -0.41 8.22 17.19
C ALA A 288 0.39 8.79 18.38
N ASP A 289 1.69 8.52 18.40
CA ASP A 289 2.64 9.03 19.40
C ASP A 289 3.21 10.42 19.06
N ASN A 290 2.89 10.97 17.88
CA ASN A 290 3.32 12.30 17.45
C ASN A 290 2.20 13.03 16.69
N PRO A 291 1.09 13.38 17.36
CA PRO A 291 -0.01 14.10 16.73
C PRO A 291 0.48 15.47 16.22
N LEU A 292 -0.07 15.91 15.08
CA LEU A 292 0.27 17.20 14.51
C LEU A 292 -0.22 18.34 15.40
N THR A 293 0.66 19.31 15.62
CA THR A 293 0.35 20.58 16.29
C THR A 293 0.88 21.74 15.46
N ALA A 294 0.23 22.91 15.56
CA ALA A 294 0.68 24.10 14.84
C ALA A 294 2.12 24.49 15.23
N GLU A 295 2.43 24.42 16.52
CA GLU A 295 3.73 24.76 17.10
C GLU A 295 4.79 23.71 16.74
N GLY A 296 4.46 22.41 16.78
CA GLY A 296 5.37 21.34 16.37
C GLY A 296 5.73 21.39 14.89
N VAL A 297 4.77 21.69 14.01
CA VAL A 297 5.00 21.91 12.57
C VAL A 297 5.87 23.14 12.34
N ALA A 298 5.59 24.26 13.03
CA ALA A 298 6.38 25.48 12.90
C ALA A 298 7.83 25.28 13.36
N LEU A 299 8.03 24.59 14.50
CA LEU A 299 9.35 24.21 14.99
C LEU A 299 10.07 23.28 14.01
N GLY A 300 9.38 22.27 13.48
CA GLY A 300 9.93 21.37 12.47
C GLY A 300 10.43 22.10 11.23
N LYS A 301 9.65 23.06 10.72
CA LYS A 301 10.06 23.91 9.58
C LYS A 301 11.31 24.74 9.90
N LYS A 302 11.39 25.32 11.10
CA LYS A 302 12.56 26.08 11.55
C LYS A 302 13.80 25.19 11.60
N LEU A 303 13.68 23.99 12.18
CA LEU A 303 14.77 23.01 12.27
C LEU A 303 15.20 22.51 10.89
N PHE A 304 14.28 22.29 9.96
CA PHE A 304 14.59 21.85 8.60
C PHE A 304 15.55 22.80 7.86
N LEU A 305 15.52 24.09 8.21
CA LEU A 305 16.37 25.14 7.67
C LEU A 305 17.62 25.40 8.51
N ASP A 306 17.76 24.80 9.70
CA ASP A 306 18.80 25.12 10.67
C ASP A 306 20.10 24.35 10.38
N PRO A 307 21.18 25.04 9.96
CA PRO A 307 22.42 24.35 9.60
C PRO A 307 23.19 23.86 10.84
N ARG A 308 22.83 24.30 12.05
CA ARG A 308 23.41 23.81 13.31
C ARG A 308 23.10 22.34 13.59
N LEU A 309 22.23 21.72 12.79
CA LEU A 309 21.99 20.29 12.80
C LEU A 309 23.17 19.47 12.25
N SER A 310 24.07 20.07 11.46
CA SER A 310 25.27 19.39 10.97
C SER A 310 26.48 19.59 11.89
N GLY A 311 27.47 18.69 11.80
CA GLY A 311 28.61 18.64 12.72
C GLY A 311 29.44 19.93 12.79
N ASN A 312 29.49 20.68 11.68
CA ASN A 312 30.19 21.97 11.58
C ASN A 312 29.27 23.19 11.50
N GLY A 313 27.93 23.00 11.56
CA GLY A 313 26.97 24.09 11.47
C GLY A 313 26.76 24.67 10.07
N GLY A 314 27.20 23.99 9.01
CA GLY A 314 27.21 24.49 7.63
C GLY A 314 26.17 23.89 6.68
N GLN A 315 25.41 22.87 7.12
CA GLN A 315 24.44 22.17 6.26
C GLN A 315 23.13 21.91 6.99
N SER A 316 22.00 22.18 6.34
CA SER A 316 20.65 21.85 6.84
C SER A 316 19.97 20.84 5.92
N CYS A 317 18.79 20.36 6.29
CA CYS A 317 18.00 19.49 5.42
C CYS A 317 17.71 20.16 4.06
N ALA A 318 17.44 21.47 4.08
CA ALA A 318 17.18 22.26 2.88
C ALA A 318 18.38 22.45 1.93
N SER A 319 19.60 22.10 2.37
CA SER A 319 20.78 22.10 1.51
C SER A 319 20.72 21.03 0.42
N CYS A 320 20.04 19.90 0.68
CA CYS A 320 19.84 18.81 -0.28
C CYS A 320 18.37 18.66 -0.70
N HIS A 321 17.43 19.19 0.08
CA HIS A 321 16.00 19.11 -0.18
C HIS A 321 15.40 20.50 -0.42
N HIS A 322 15.56 21.01 -1.65
CA HIS A 322 15.18 22.38 -1.99
C HIS A 322 13.66 22.54 -2.17
N GLU A 323 13.04 23.48 -1.44
CA GLU A 323 11.57 23.68 -1.47
C GLU A 323 11.03 23.89 -2.89
N THR A 324 11.74 24.65 -3.72
CA THR A 324 11.35 24.97 -5.12
C THR A 324 11.66 23.86 -6.13
N ARG A 325 12.12 22.69 -5.65
CA ARG A 325 12.35 21.47 -6.45
C ARG A 325 11.59 20.31 -5.85
N ALA A 326 10.40 20.57 -5.32
CA ALA A 326 9.61 19.56 -4.63
C ALA A 326 10.39 18.85 -3.50
N PHE A 327 11.26 19.60 -2.81
CA PHE A 327 12.15 19.10 -1.76
C PHE A 327 13.11 18.00 -2.23
N SER A 328 13.57 18.05 -3.49
CA SER A 328 14.69 17.24 -3.99
C SER A 328 15.97 18.07 -4.16
N ASP A 329 17.05 17.40 -4.55
CA ASP A 329 18.31 18.06 -4.92
C ASP A 329 18.31 18.45 -6.43
N LYS A 330 19.41 19.07 -6.88
CA LYS A 330 19.71 19.43 -8.26
C LYS A 330 20.86 18.62 -8.86
N VAL A 331 21.53 17.79 -8.06
CA VAL A 331 22.67 16.97 -8.48
C VAL A 331 22.32 15.48 -8.42
N PRO A 332 23.03 14.61 -9.18
CA PRO A 332 22.80 13.16 -9.14
C PRO A 332 22.88 12.56 -7.75
N LEU A 333 23.95 12.87 -7.02
CA LEU A 333 24.20 12.43 -5.66
C LEU A 333 24.46 13.67 -4.81
N SER A 334 23.70 13.84 -3.74
CA SER A 334 23.83 15.00 -2.85
C SER A 334 25.23 15.10 -2.27
N LEU A 335 25.77 16.32 -2.24
CA LEU A 335 27.03 16.59 -1.57
C LEU A 335 26.76 16.85 -0.10
N GLY A 336 27.38 16.08 0.78
CA GLY A 336 27.29 16.34 2.21
C GLY A 336 28.30 17.37 2.69
N ILE A 337 28.48 17.42 4.01
CA ILE A 337 29.12 18.50 4.74
C ILE A 337 30.60 18.73 4.36
N ASP A 338 31.28 17.65 3.97
CA ASP A 338 32.69 17.63 3.56
C ASP A 338 32.85 17.71 2.02
N GLY A 339 31.76 17.97 1.28
CA GLY A 339 31.75 18.01 -0.18
C GLY A 339 31.82 16.65 -0.86
N LEU A 340 31.69 15.56 -0.10
CA LEU A 340 31.68 14.20 -0.62
C LEU A 340 30.27 13.83 -1.14
N PRO A 341 30.16 13.15 -2.30
CA PRO A 341 28.88 12.67 -2.79
C PRO A 341 28.36 11.52 -1.92
N GLY A 342 27.06 11.52 -1.64
CA GLY A 342 26.34 10.40 -1.04
C GLY A 342 26.25 9.19 -1.97
N GLU A 343 25.56 8.15 -1.51
CA GLU A 343 25.40 6.90 -2.29
C GLU A 343 24.20 6.93 -3.26
N ARG A 344 23.23 7.81 -3.02
CA ARG A 344 21.97 7.85 -3.76
C ARG A 344 21.47 9.27 -3.99
N ASN A 345 20.62 9.43 -5.00
CA ASN A 345 19.88 10.64 -5.28
C ASN A 345 18.89 10.96 -4.13
N ALA A 346 18.79 12.23 -3.74
CA ALA A 346 17.87 12.64 -2.68
C ALA A 346 16.41 12.56 -3.14
N MET A 347 15.63 11.69 -2.49
CA MET A 347 14.20 11.55 -2.77
C MET A 347 13.46 12.86 -2.42
N PRO A 348 12.44 13.24 -3.21
CA PRO A 348 11.59 14.38 -2.86
C PRO A 348 10.78 14.12 -1.57
N LEU A 349 10.41 15.18 -0.85
CA LEU A 349 9.82 15.10 0.49
C LEU A 349 8.33 15.52 0.56
N PHE A 350 7.57 15.41 -0.53
CA PHE A 350 6.12 15.62 -0.51
C PHE A 350 5.35 14.29 -0.36
N ASN A 351 4.08 14.38 0.08
CA ASN A 351 3.16 13.27 0.28
C ASN A 351 3.70 12.14 1.17
N LEU A 352 4.60 12.47 2.12
CA LEU A 352 5.24 11.48 2.98
C LEU A 352 4.28 10.80 3.98
N ALA A 353 3.12 11.40 4.23
CA ALA A 353 2.06 10.83 5.07
C ALA A 353 1.47 9.53 4.51
N TRP A 354 1.58 9.29 3.20
CA TRP A 354 1.10 8.08 2.54
C TRP A 354 2.18 7.01 2.33
N ASN A 355 3.44 7.34 2.63
CA ASN A 355 4.55 6.45 2.38
C ASN A 355 4.73 5.46 3.55
N PRO A 356 4.64 4.13 3.32
CA PRO A 356 4.70 3.14 4.41
C PRO A 356 6.10 2.94 5.00
N ALA A 357 7.16 3.34 4.28
CA ALA A 357 8.55 3.28 4.75
C ALA A 357 9.40 4.31 3.98
N TYR A 358 10.60 4.64 4.43
CA TYR A 358 11.45 5.71 3.88
C TYR A 358 12.79 5.16 3.38
N ALA A 359 13.58 6.02 2.73
CA ALA A 359 14.73 5.68 1.87
C ALA A 359 14.37 4.86 0.61
N TRP A 360 15.30 4.81 -0.35
CA TRP A 360 15.14 4.09 -1.61
C TRP A 360 14.99 2.57 -1.45
N ASP A 361 15.54 1.98 -0.39
CA ASP A 361 15.50 0.53 -0.10
C ASP A 361 14.47 0.14 0.95
N GLY A 362 13.84 1.12 1.62
CA GLY A 362 12.82 0.89 2.63
C GLY A 362 13.34 0.61 4.03
N ASP A 363 14.60 0.92 4.32
CA ASP A 363 15.24 0.60 5.60
C ASP A 363 14.65 1.34 6.81
N LYS A 364 13.96 2.47 6.60
CA LYS A 364 13.44 3.31 7.67
C LYS A 364 11.92 3.19 7.79
N PRO A 365 11.36 2.63 8.89
CA PRO A 365 9.91 2.49 9.03
C PRO A 365 9.21 3.81 9.39
N ARG A 366 9.92 4.83 9.91
CA ARG A 366 9.36 6.14 10.29
C ARG A 366 10.19 7.29 9.74
N ILE A 367 9.56 8.43 9.47
CA ILE A 367 10.24 9.64 8.98
C ILE A 367 11.31 10.08 9.97
N ARG A 368 10.99 10.09 11.27
CA ARG A 368 11.94 10.48 12.32
C ARG A 368 13.20 9.59 12.35
N ASP A 369 13.11 8.32 11.93
CA ASP A 369 14.28 7.44 11.83
C ASP A 369 15.17 7.83 10.64
N GLN A 370 14.57 8.22 9.52
CA GLN A 370 15.29 8.76 8.35
C GLN A 370 15.96 10.09 8.66
N VAL A 371 15.26 10.99 9.37
CA VAL A 371 15.79 12.30 9.77
C VAL A 371 17.04 12.13 10.65
N LEU A 372 16.97 11.29 11.68
CA LEU A 372 18.12 11.06 12.58
C LEU A 372 19.26 10.35 11.87
N ALA A 373 18.97 9.48 10.90
CA ALA A 373 19.98 8.84 10.07
C ALA A 373 20.74 9.88 9.21
N ALA A 374 20.04 10.85 8.60
CA ALA A 374 20.69 11.92 7.82
C ALA A 374 21.62 12.79 8.68
N ILE A 375 21.19 13.14 9.90
CA ILE A 375 21.97 13.93 10.87
C ILE A 375 23.29 13.21 11.23
N THR A 376 23.22 11.90 11.45
CA THR A 376 24.35 11.08 11.92
C THR A 376 25.19 10.47 10.81
N ASN A 377 24.72 10.49 9.56
CA ASN A 377 25.45 9.92 8.45
C ASN A 377 26.78 10.67 8.25
N PRO A 378 27.94 9.97 8.25
CA PRO A 378 29.26 10.59 8.17
C PRO A 378 29.54 11.26 6.81
N VAL A 379 28.80 10.90 5.77
CA VAL A 379 28.90 11.54 4.45
C VAL A 379 27.96 12.73 4.35
N GLU A 380 26.76 12.66 4.94
CA GLU A 380 25.75 13.74 4.87
C GLU A 380 26.06 14.84 5.90
N MET A 381 25.41 14.84 7.07
CA MET A 381 25.52 15.93 8.04
C MET A 381 26.58 15.71 9.12
N HIS A 382 27.14 14.49 9.22
CA HIS A 382 28.28 14.11 10.07
C HIS A 382 28.23 14.68 11.50
N ALA A 383 27.07 14.59 12.14
CA ALA A 383 26.86 15.18 13.46
C ALA A 383 26.64 14.12 14.55
N GLU A 384 27.25 14.34 15.71
CA GLU A 384 26.92 13.60 16.92
C GLU A 384 25.66 14.22 17.58
N PRO A 385 24.59 13.46 17.83
CA PRO A 385 23.33 14.03 18.32
C PRO A 385 23.48 14.81 19.64
N ALA A 386 24.36 14.37 20.53
CA ALA A 386 24.64 15.05 21.79
C ALA A 386 25.28 16.44 21.58
N GLN A 387 26.14 16.57 20.56
CA GLN A 387 26.75 17.85 20.20
C GLN A 387 25.68 18.80 19.63
N VAL A 388 24.85 18.31 18.70
CA VAL A 388 23.75 19.10 18.12
C VAL A 388 22.84 19.65 19.22
N VAL A 389 22.43 18.79 20.15
CA VAL A 389 21.60 19.20 21.30
C VAL A 389 22.31 20.26 22.14
N ALA A 390 23.60 20.09 22.46
CA ALA A 390 24.36 21.05 23.25
C ALA A 390 24.54 22.41 22.56
N VAL A 391 24.61 22.44 21.22
CA VAL A 391 24.64 23.68 20.43
C VAL A 391 23.28 24.36 20.47
N LEU A 392 22.21 23.63 20.15
CA LEU A 392 20.85 24.16 20.07
C LEU A 392 20.31 24.63 21.44
N ALA A 393 20.69 23.95 22.54
CA ALA A 393 20.24 24.30 23.88
C ALA A 393 20.73 25.68 24.38
N LYS A 394 21.68 26.30 23.69
CA LYS A 394 22.16 27.67 23.98
C LYS A 394 21.24 28.76 23.39
N ASP A 395 20.32 28.38 22.50
CA ASP A 395 19.38 29.29 21.85
C ASP A 395 18.08 29.39 22.67
N ASP A 396 17.95 30.48 23.42
CA ASP A 396 16.80 30.71 24.30
C ASP A 396 15.47 30.82 23.53
N ALA A 397 15.50 31.36 22.31
CA ALA A 397 14.32 31.45 21.45
C ALA A 397 13.90 30.07 20.97
N LEU A 398 14.86 29.23 20.55
CA LEU A 398 14.57 27.84 20.20
C LEU A 398 14.04 27.06 21.41
N GLY A 399 14.59 27.26 22.61
CA GLY A 399 14.05 26.70 23.84
C GLY A 399 12.58 27.08 24.11
N ALA A 400 12.17 28.31 23.74
CA ALA A 400 10.77 28.72 23.80
C ALA A 400 9.89 28.01 22.76
N ASP A 401 10.40 27.78 21.55
CA ASP A 401 9.69 27.02 20.52
C ASP A 401 9.45 25.55 20.95
N PHE A 402 10.44 24.91 21.60
CA PHE A 402 10.28 23.58 22.18
C PHE A 402 9.26 23.55 23.32
N LEU A 403 9.25 24.59 24.16
CA LEU A 403 8.25 24.72 25.22
C LEU A 403 6.82 24.80 24.64
N ALA A 404 6.64 25.56 23.57
CA ALA A 404 5.36 25.67 22.88
C ALA A 404 4.92 24.34 22.24
N ALA A 405 5.83 23.63 21.57
CA ALA A 405 5.52 22.37 20.89
C ALA A 405 5.32 21.17 21.84
N PHE A 406 6.17 21.05 22.86
CA PHE A 406 6.29 19.83 23.69
C PHE A 406 6.08 20.07 25.19
N GLY A 407 5.76 21.28 25.62
CA GLY A 407 5.55 21.60 27.04
C GLY A 407 6.85 21.65 27.86
N THR A 408 8.01 21.64 27.21
CA THR A 408 9.32 21.71 27.86
C THR A 408 10.34 22.43 26.99
N ARG A 409 11.24 23.20 27.61
CA ARG A 409 12.37 23.84 26.92
C ARG A 409 13.48 22.84 26.56
N GLU A 410 13.41 21.62 27.07
CA GLU A 410 14.44 20.61 26.90
C GLU A 410 14.50 20.09 25.45
N ILE A 411 15.62 20.37 24.77
CA ILE A 411 15.92 19.86 23.44
C ILE A 411 16.55 18.46 23.57
N THR A 412 16.03 17.49 22.82
CA THR A 412 16.60 16.14 22.72
C THR A 412 16.55 15.66 21.28
N ALA A 413 17.41 14.70 20.91
CA ALA A 413 17.38 14.07 19.59
C ALA A 413 15.99 13.50 19.25
N ALA A 414 15.29 12.91 20.23
CA ALA A 414 13.93 12.43 20.05
C ALA A 414 12.95 13.56 19.69
N ARG A 415 12.96 14.69 20.41
CA ARG A 415 12.08 15.84 20.12
C ARG A 415 12.43 16.55 18.81
N LEU A 416 13.71 16.58 18.42
CA LEU A 416 14.14 17.04 17.10
C LEU A 416 13.49 16.19 16.00
N GLY A 417 13.59 14.85 16.10
CA GLY A 417 12.95 13.93 15.16
C GLY A 417 11.44 14.07 15.11
N LEU A 418 10.77 14.26 16.25
CA LEU A 418 9.32 14.48 16.33
C LEU A 418 8.89 15.78 15.63
N ALA A 419 9.57 16.89 15.88
CA ALA A 419 9.24 18.17 15.26
C ALA A 419 9.42 18.14 13.74
N LEU A 420 10.56 17.60 13.27
CA LEU A 420 10.84 17.45 11.84
C LEU A 420 9.82 16.53 11.17
N GLU A 421 9.43 15.41 11.80
CA GLU A 421 8.38 14.54 11.30
C GLU A 421 7.03 15.27 11.16
N GLN A 422 6.63 16.09 12.14
CA GLN A 422 5.39 16.86 12.03
C GLN A 422 5.41 17.78 10.81
N PHE A 423 6.49 18.53 10.58
CA PHE A 423 6.62 19.38 9.40
C PHE A 423 6.57 18.58 8.09
N LEU A 424 7.37 17.52 7.99
CA LEU A 424 7.48 16.70 6.77
C LEU A 424 6.16 16.02 6.39
N LEU A 425 5.33 15.62 7.37
CA LEU A 425 4.00 15.08 7.11
C LEU A 425 3.04 16.11 6.49
N THR A 426 3.24 17.41 6.72
CA THR A 426 2.37 18.47 6.17
C THR A 426 2.67 18.87 4.73
N LEU A 427 3.76 18.36 4.13
CA LEU A 427 4.13 18.65 2.75
C LEU A 427 3.25 17.82 1.80
N ILE A 428 2.11 18.36 1.40
CA ILE A 428 1.14 17.70 0.52
C ILE A 428 1.17 18.32 -0.88
N ALA A 429 1.23 17.48 -1.92
CA ALA A 429 1.14 17.87 -3.34
C ALA A 429 -0.10 17.20 -3.97
N ALA A 430 -1.12 18.00 -4.28
CA ALA A 430 -2.44 17.53 -4.70
C ALA A 430 -3.18 18.50 -5.64
N ASP A 431 -2.52 19.57 -6.11
CA ASP A 431 -3.11 20.56 -7.02
C ASP A 431 -2.30 20.72 -8.32
N SER A 432 -1.90 19.60 -8.91
CA SER A 432 -1.27 19.61 -10.24
C SER A 432 -2.27 19.98 -11.34
N LYS A 433 -1.77 20.26 -12.56
CA LYS A 433 -2.65 20.46 -13.73
C LYS A 433 -3.52 19.23 -13.97
N PHE A 434 -2.96 18.02 -13.78
CA PHE A 434 -3.71 16.78 -13.89
C PHE A 434 -4.84 16.71 -12.86
N ASP A 435 -4.56 17.04 -11.58
CA ASP A 435 -5.58 17.00 -10.53
C ASP A 435 -6.73 17.97 -10.83
N ARG A 436 -6.41 19.21 -11.24
CA ARG A 436 -7.42 20.20 -11.68
C ARG A 436 -8.22 19.71 -12.87
N ALA A 437 -7.59 19.01 -13.82
CA ALA A 437 -8.29 18.46 -14.98
C ALA A 437 -9.25 17.32 -14.60
N MET A 438 -8.86 16.45 -13.66
CA MET A 438 -9.73 15.40 -13.12
C MET A 438 -10.92 15.96 -12.35
N ARG A 439 -10.79 17.16 -11.77
CA ARG A 439 -11.89 17.90 -11.14
C ARG A 439 -12.71 18.77 -12.11
N GLY A 440 -12.36 18.80 -13.40
CA GLY A 440 -13.04 19.60 -14.41
C GLY A 440 -12.75 21.11 -14.34
N GLU A 441 -11.71 21.52 -13.60
CA GLU A 441 -11.33 22.93 -13.40
C GLU A 441 -10.45 23.46 -14.55
N THR A 442 -9.82 22.56 -15.31
CA THR A 442 -9.01 22.87 -16.50
C THR A 442 -9.07 21.71 -17.49
N SER A 443 -8.54 21.90 -18.69
CA SER A 443 -8.39 20.84 -19.69
C SER A 443 -6.92 20.46 -19.88
N LEU A 444 -6.69 19.18 -20.18
CA LEU A 444 -5.44 18.70 -20.75
C LEU A 444 -5.39 19.00 -22.26
N SER A 445 -4.20 19.25 -22.80
CA SER A 445 -3.99 19.27 -24.26
C SER A 445 -4.17 17.87 -24.85
N GLU A 446 -4.30 17.76 -26.17
CA GLU A 446 -4.40 16.44 -26.82
C GLU A 446 -3.16 15.57 -26.58
N ASP A 447 -1.96 16.16 -26.59
CA ASP A 447 -0.73 15.43 -26.28
C ASP A 447 -0.70 14.93 -24.83
N GLU A 448 -1.19 15.72 -23.88
CA GLU A 448 -1.28 15.32 -22.47
C GLU A 448 -2.33 14.22 -22.24
N LYS A 449 -3.48 14.30 -22.92
CA LYS A 449 -4.51 13.24 -22.89
C LYS A 449 -3.98 11.94 -23.49
N GLN A 450 -3.33 12.02 -24.65
CA GLN A 450 -2.76 10.86 -25.32
C GLN A 450 -1.60 10.26 -24.50
N GLY A 451 -0.79 11.09 -23.86
CA GLY A 451 0.24 10.67 -22.91
C GLY A 451 -0.33 9.91 -21.72
N PHE A 452 -1.43 10.41 -21.13
CA PHE A 452 -2.13 9.70 -20.06
C PHE A 452 -2.72 8.37 -20.55
N ALA A 453 -3.29 8.34 -21.76
CA ALA A 453 -3.81 7.12 -22.35
C ALA A 453 -2.70 6.05 -22.52
N PHE A 454 -1.51 6.44 -23.00
CA PHE A 454 -0.37 5.52 -23.05
C PHE A 454 0.08 5.06 -21.67
N PHE A 455 0.19 5.99 -20.71
CA PHE A 455 0.56 5.67 -19.33
C PHE A 455 -0.34 4.60 -18.70
N ALA A 456 -1.65 4.73 -18.91
CA ALA A 456 -2.70 3.90 -18.29
C ALA A 456 -3.16 2.70 -19.14
N THR A 457 -2.51 2.45 -20.29
CA THR A 457 -2.82 1.33 -21.17
C THR A 457 -1.70 0.31 -21.12
N GLU A 458 -2.10 -0.96 -21.12
CA GLU A 458 -1.22 -2.13 -21.16
C GLU A 458 -0.48 -2.24 -22.50
N TYR A 459 0.71 -2.82 -22.50
CA TYR A 459 1.39 -3.19 -23.73
C TYR A 459 0.95 -4.60 -24.15
N ASP A 460 -0.04 -4.69 -25.04
CA ASP A 460 -0.53 -5.97 -25.54
C ASP A 460 -0.89 -5.90 -27.03
N PRO A 461 0.12 -6.00 -27.91
CA PRO A 461 -0.10 -5.97 -29.35
C PRO A 461 -0.92 -7.17 -29.86
N ALA A 462 -0.96 -8.30 -29.14
CA ALA A 462 -1.74 -9.48 -29.54
C ALA A 462 -3.24 -9.18 -29.53
N HIS A 463 -3.69 -8.29 -28.65
CA HIS A 463 -5.06 -7.80 -28.58
C HIS A 463 -5.24 -6.39 -29.14
N GLY A 464 -4.26 -5.88 -29.89
CA GLY A 464 -4.32 -4.57 -30.55
C GLY A 464 -4.16 -3.37 -29.61
N LEU A 465 -3.63 -3.58 -28.40
CA LEU A 465 -3.37 -2.52 -27.43
C LEU A 465 -1.88 -2.13 -27.46
N ARG A 466 -1.60 -0.84 -27.49
CA ARG A 466 -0.23 -0.31 -27.50
C ARG A 466 -0.11 0.82 -26.49
N GLY A 467 0.13 0.46 -25.23
CA GLY A 467 0.40 1.38 -24.15
C GLY A 467 1.85 1.32 -23.63
N ALA A 468 2.15 2.16 -22.64
CA ALA A 468 3.45 2.23 -21.97
C ALA A 468 3.47 1.49 -20.63
N ASP A 469 2.32 0.95 -20.20
CA ASP A 469 2.20 0.02 -19.07
C ASP A 469 2.74 0.52 -17.72
N CYS A 470 2.87 1.85 -17.57
CA CYS A 470 3.51 2.48 -16.43
C CYS A 470 2.69 2.32 -15.13
N PHE A 471 1.38 2.17 -15.28
CA PHE A 471 0.40 2.22 -14.22
C PHE A 471 0.44 1.05 -13.23
N HIS A 472 1.05 -0.09 -13.60
CA HIS A 472 1.22 -1.22 -12.68
C HIS A 472 2.10 -0.89 -11.48
N CYS A 473 3.08 -0.01 -11.67
CA CYS A 473 4.00 0.43 -10.61
C CYS A 473 3.63 1.84 -10.15
N HIS A 474 3.38 2.74 -11.10
CA HIS A 474 3.06 4.13 -10.82
C HIS A 474 1.56 4.37 -10.83
N GLY A 475 0.84 3.52 -10.10
CA GLY A 475 -0.60 3.55 -10.05
C GLY A 475 -1.18 4.42 -8.96
N GLY A 476 -2.51 4.41 -8.89
CA GLY A 476 -3.24 5.16 -7.88
C GLY A 476 -3.21 6.68 -8.02
N VAL A 477 -3.93 7.36 -7.13
CA VAL A 477 -3.89 8.82 -7.01
C VAL A 477 -2.50 9.36 -6.63
N LEU A 478 -1.63 8.53 -6.05
CA LEU A 478 -0.27 8.89 -5.66
C LEU A 478 0.77 8.60 -6.74
N PHE A 479 0.40 8.01 -7.87
CA PHE A 479 1.33 7.59 -8.93
C PHE A 479 2.48 6.71 -8.41
N SER A 480 2.16 5.81 -7.49
CA SER A 480 3.08 4.87 -6.84
C SER A 480 2.28 3.79 -6.11
N ASP A 481 2.78 2.56 -6.17
CA ASP A 481 2.37 1.44 -5.32
C ASP A 481 3.19 1.33 -4.02
N TYR A 482 4.23 2.17 -3.86
CA TYR A 482 5.25 2.13 -2.81
C TYR A 482 5.94 0.77 -2.61
N ALA A 483 5.78 -0.15 -3.57
CA ALA A 483 6.43 -1.44 -3.57
C ALA A 483 7.91 -1.29 -3.92
N TYR A 484 8.62 -2.42 -3.93
CA TYR A 484 10.04 -2.46 -4.27
C TYR A 484 10.21 -3.33 -5.50
N LYS A 485 10.77 -2.75 -6.56
CA LYS A 485 10.83 -3.36 -7.88
C LYS A 485 12.21 -3.23 -8.47
N ASN A 486 12.58 -4.23 -9.27
CA ASN A 486 13.74 -4.14 -10.13
C ASN A 486 13.23 -3.61 -11.48
N ASN A 487 13.64 -2.40 -11.84
CA ASN A 487 13.22 -1.73 -13.06
C ASN A 487 14.20 -1.94 -14.24
N GLY A 488 15.10 -2.92 -14.11
CA GLY A 488 16.04 -3.30 -15.15
C GLY A 488 17.16 -2.30 -15.39
N LEU A 489 17.60 -1.56 -14.36
CA LEU A 489 18.82 -0.77 -14.46
C LEU A 489 20.07 -1.66 -14.42
N ASP A 490 21.16 -1.22 -15.07
CA ASP A 490 22.48 -1.79 -14.81
C ASP A 490 22.82 -1.60 -13.33
N LEU A 491 23.05 -2.73 -12.63
CA LEU A 491 23.29 -2.73 -11.19
C LEU A 491 24.70 -2.26 -10.89
N VAL A 492 24.82 -1.22 -10.06
CA VAL A 492 26.10 -0.83 -9.47
C VAL A 492 26.44 -1.87 -8.38
N ALA A 493 27.55 -2.60 -8.53
CA ALA A 493 27.85 -3.79 -7.71
C ALA A 493 27.80 -3.55 -6.19
N ALA A 494 28.13 -2.33 -5.74
CA ALA A 494 28.11 -1.94 -4.33
C ALA A 494 26.70 -1.62 -3.79
N ASP A 495 25.76 -1.16 -4.63
CA ASP A 495 24.40 -0.88 -4.21
C ASP A 495 23.44 -2.00 -4.62
N THR A 496 23.24 -2.93 -3.71
CA THR A 496 22.31 -4.06 -3.90
C THR A 496 20.86 -3.70 -3.59
N GLY A 497 20.55 -2.42 -3.31
CA GLY A 497 19.19 -1.94 -3.04
C GLY A 497 18.58 -2.60 -1.81
N ARG A 498 17.31 -3.02 -1.93
CA ARG A 498 16.54 -3.64 -0.85
C ARG A 498 17.17 -4.91 -0.26
N MET A 499 18.00 -5.63 -1.00
CA MET A 499 18.75 -6.78 -0.46
C MET A 499 19.63 -6.38 0.75
N LYS A 500 20.11 -5.12 0.83
CA LYS A 500 20.83 -4.62 2.02
C LYS A 500 19.98 -4.73 3.28
N VAL A 501 18.66 -4.56 3.17
CA VAL A 501 17.69 -4.60 4.26
C VAL A 501 17.20 -6.03 4.50
N THR A 502 16.71 -6.72 3.47
CA THR A 502 16.02 -8.02 3.62
C THR A 502 16.96 -9.21 3.66
N LYS A 503 18.20 -9.06 3.16
CA LYS A 503 19.19 -10.13 2.93
C LYS A 503 18.73 -11.22 1.95
N GLN A 504 17.62 -11.00 1.23
CA GLN A 504 17.09 -11.97 0.27
C GLN A 504 17.66 -11.71 -1.13
N ALA A 505 18.15 -12.76 -1.79
CA ALA A 505 18.71 -12.65 -3.15
C ALA A 505 17.69 -12.14 -4.17
N ALA A 506 16.40 -12.49 -3.99
CA ALA A 506 15.31 -12.02 -4.84
C ALA A 506 15.12 -10.50 -4.82
N ASP A 507 15.60 -9.81 -3.78
CA ASP A 507 15.49 -8.34 -3.63
C ASP A 507 16.71 -7.58 -4.15
N ARG A 508 17.68 -8.26 -4.77
CA ARG A 508 18.88 -7.63 -5.32
C ARG A 508 18.51 -6.62 -6.41
N GLY A 509 18.93 -5.37 -6.25
CA GLY A 509 18.65 -4.30 -7.20
C GLY A 509 17.20 -3.82 -7.22
N LYS A 510 16.38 -4.25 -6.25
CA LYS A 510 15.04 -3.67 -6.07
C LYS A 510 15.13 -2.36 -5.29
N PHE A 511 14.40 -1.37 -5.77
CA PHE A 511 14.24 -0.07 -5.12
C PHE A 511 12.76 0.31 -5.06
N LYS A 512 12.43 1.20 -4.14
CA LYS A 512 11.08 1.72 -3.97
C LYS A 512 10.59 2.35 -5.27
N THR A 513 9.33 2.11 -5.63
CA THR A 513 8.63 2.86 -6.67
C THR A 513 8.29 4.27 -6.16
N PRO A 514 8.96 5.35 -6.59
CA PRO A 514 8.63 6.69 -6.11
C PRO A 514 7.30 7.19 -6.70
N SER A 515 6.68 8.16 -6.04
CA SER A 515 5.55 8.91 -6.62
C SER A 515 6.02 9.71 -7.84
N LEU A 516 5.25 9.68 -8.93
CA LEU A 516 5.49 10.56 -10.09
C LEU A 516 4.87 11.95 -9.95
N ARG A 517 4.20 12.26 -8.84
CA ARG A 517 3.79 13.65 -8.57
C ARG A 517 5.04 14.52 -8.52
N ASN A 518 4.97 15.74 -9.05
CA ASN A 518 6.10 16.66 -9.18
C ASN A 518 7.34 16.10 -9.91
N VAL A 519 7.26 14.98 -10.65
CA VAL A 519 8.44 14.33 -11.21
C VAL A 519 9.27 15.28 -12.09
N ALA A 520 8.62 16.18 -12.82
CA ALA A 520 9.30 17.17 -13.67
C ALA A 520 10.16 18.20 -12.91
N LEU A 521 10.02 18.31 -11.58
CA LEU A 521 10.84 19.19 -10.72
C LEU A 521 12.04 18.47 -10.09
N THR A 522 12.08 17.14 -10.18
CA THR A 522 12.94 16.28 -9.34
C THR A 522 14.11 15.65 -10.09
N ALA A 523 14.45 16.16 -11.28
CA ALA A 523 15.65 15.74 -11.98
C ALA A 523 16.92 15.99 -11.13
N PRO A 524 17.95 15.14 -11.26
CA PRO A 524 18.03 13.94 -12.12
C PRO A 524 17.36 12.70 -11.50
N TYR A 525 17.15 11.66 -12.30
CA TYR A 525 16.25 10.55 -11.98
C TYR A 525 16.97 9.23 -11.65
N MET A 526 16.19 8.31 -11.04
CA MET A 526 16.61 7.03 -10.45
C MET A 526 17.36 7.19 -9.12
N HIS A 527 17.55 6.07 -8.43
CA HIS A 527 18.24 6.04 -7.14
C HIS A 527 19.69 6.53 -7.21
N ASP A 528 20.31 6.54 -8.38
CA ASP A 528 21.69 6.99 -8.60
C ASP A 528 21.80 8.25 -9.46
N GLY A 529 20.66 8.87 -9.83
CA GLY A 529 20.63 10.13 -10.57
C GLY A 529 21.21 10.04 -12.00
N ARG A 530 21.26 8.84 -12.60
CA ARG A 530 21.93 8.63 -13.90
C ARG A 530 21.24 9.30 -15.11
N PHE A 531 19.95 9.59 -15.00
CA PHE A 531 19.17 10.17 -16.10
C PHE A 531 18.92 11.66 -15.85
N ALA A 532 19.27 12.50 -16.82
CA ALA A 532 19.15 13.94 -16.68
C ALA A 532 17.73 14.45 -16.99
N THR A 533 17.00 13.76 -17.87
CA THR A 533 15.71 14.20 -18.41
C THR A 533 14.64 13.13 -18.31
N LEU A 534 13.36 13.53 -18.39
CA LEU A 534 12.25 12.56 -18.42
C LEU A 534 12.30 11.74 -19.71
N GLU A 535 12.80 12.34 -20.78
CA GLU A 535 13.05 11.74 -22.07
C GLU A 535 14.06 10.58 -21.95
N ASP A 536 15.13 10.73 -21.16
CA ASP A 536 16.08 9.64 -20.86
C ASP A 536 15.39 8.49 -20.09
N VAL A 537 14.52 8.83 -19.13
CA VAL A 537 13.75 7.84 -18.36
C VAL A 537 12.79 7.06 -19.27
N VAL A 538 12.06 7.74 -20.15
CA VAL A 538 11.15 7.10 -21.11
C VAL A 538 11.94 6.23 -22.09
N THR A 539 13.11 6.69 -22.55
CA THR A 539 14.02 5.91 -23.40
C THR A 539 14.47 4.62 -22.72
N HIS A 540 14.80 4.66 -21.41
CA HIS A 540 15.13 3.47 -20.63
C HIS A 540 14.00 2.44 -20.62
N TYR A 541 12.77 2.86 -20.32
CA TYR A 541 11.63 1.94 -20.30
C TYR A 541 11.19 1.49 -21.69
N ASP A 542 11.45 2.29 -22.73
CA ASP A 542 11.12 1.93 -24.10
C ASP A 542 12.05 0.82 -24.64
N HIS A 543 13.36 0.86 -24.39
CA HIS A 543 14.30 -0.15 -24.93
C HIS A 543 15.61 -0.35 -24.13
N GLY A 544 15.78 0.32 -22.98
CA GLY A 544 16.99 0.24 -22.13
C GLY A 544 16.92 -0.80 -21.01
N VAL A 545 15.75 -1.37 -20.73
CA VAL A 545 15.49 -2.34 -19.64
C VAL A 545 16.40 -3.56 -19.75
N LYS A 546 17.26 -3.78 -18.75
CA LYS A 546 17.99 -5.03 -18.55
C LYS A 546 17.06 -6.09 -17.99
N ARG A 547 17.33 -7.36 -18.31
CA ARG A 547 16.47 -8.50 -17.95
C ARG A 547 17.14 -9.48 -16.98
N PRO A 548 17.50 -9.06 -15.75
CA PRO A 548 17.95 -10.00 -14.72
C PRO A 548 16.82 -10.97 -14.32
N GLU A 549 17.17 -12.09 -13.67
CA GLU A 549 16.19 -13.12 -13.27
C GLU A 549 15.06 -12.60 -12.38
N ASN A 550 15.29 -11.51 -11.64
CA ASN A 550 14.34 -10.88 -10.72
C ASN A 550 13.80 -9.53 -11.21
N LEU A 551 13.87 -9.25 -12.53
CA LEU A 551 13.17 -8.12 -13.16
C LEU A 551 11.69 -8.14 -12.75
N ASP A 552 11.05 -6.99 -12.53
CA ASP A 552 9.61 -6.98 -12.21
C ASP A 552 8.79 -7.70 -13.31
N PRO A 553 7.85 -8.60 -12.98
CA PRO A 553 7.03 -9.31 -13.96
C PRO A 553 6.33 -8.40 -14.98
N ASN A 554 5.91 -7.20 -14.58
CA ASN A 554 5.23 -6.26 -15.47
C ASN A 554 6.18 -5.64 -16.51
N LEU A 555 7.50 -5.68 -16.29
CA LEU A 555 8.49 -5.35 -17.33
C LEU A 555 8.97 -6.60 -18.07
N ALA A 556 9.11 -7.72 -17.35
CA ALA A 556 9.61 -8.97 -17.91
C ALA A 556 8.65 -9.64 -18.91
N LYS A 557 7.38 -9.22 -18.96
CA LYS A 557 6.40 -9.62 -19.98
C LYS A 557 6.57 -8.90 -21.33
N HIS A 558 7.19 -7.71 -21.33
CA HIS A 558 7.38 -6.95 -22.58
C HIS A 558 8.44 -7.60 -23.49
N PRO A 559 8.40 -7.39 -24.83
CA PRO A 559 9.40 -7.95 -25.74
C PRO A 559 10.84 -7.53 -25.43
N ASP A 560 11.83 -8.31 -25.87
CA ASP A 560 13.25 -7.96 -25.70
C ASP A 560 13.64 -6.68 -26.44
N ALA A 561 12.95 -6.37 -27.55
CA ALA A 561 13.10 -5.12 -28.29
C ALA A 561 12.44 -3.91 -27.58
N GLY A 562 11.77 -4.15 -26.45
CA GLY A 562 11.05 -3.15 -25.68
C GLY A 562 9.70 -2.77 -26.28
N LEU A 563 9.19 -1.60 -25.86
CA LEU A 563 7.84 -1.12 -26.18
C LEU A 563 7.74 -0.58 -27.61
N GLN A 564 8.85 -0.10 -28.19
CA GLN A 564 8.92 0.46 -29.54
C GLN A 564 7.96 1.64 -29.72
N LEU A 565 7.94 2.55 -28.74
CA LEU A 565 7.20 3.81 -28.79
C LEU A 565 7.84 4.74 -29.83
N THR A 566 7.01 5.35 -30.67
CA THR A 566 7.47 6.37 -31.60
C THR A 566 7.91 7.64 -30.85
N ALA A 567 8.72 8.48 -31.51
CA ALA A 567 9.12 9.76 -30.94
C ALA A 567 7.93 10.68 -30.58
N VAL A 568 6.78 10.53 -31.24
CA VAL A 568 5.54 11.27 -30.90
C VAL A 568 4.98 10.74 -29.58
N GLU A 569 4.85 9.43 -29.45
CA GLU A 569 4.29 8.76 -28.26
C GLU A 569 5.15 9.02 -27.01
N GLN A 570 6.47 8.97 -27.15
CA GLN A 570 7.40 9.32 -26.06
C GLN A 570 7.23 10.77 -25.59
N ARG A 571 7.11 11.73 -26.54
CA ARG A 571 6.87 13.14 -26.19
C ARG A 571 5.53 13.34 -25.50
N GLN A 572 4.49 12.63 -25.94
CA GLN A 572 3.16 12.70 -25.33
C GLN A 572 3.18 12.16 -23.90
N LEU A 573 3.85 11.03 -23.67
CA LEU A 573 4.06 10.49 -22.32
C LEU A 573 4.77 11.49 -21.42
N VAL A 574 5.85 12.12 -21.89
CA VAL A 574 6.54 13.18 -21.13
C VAL A 574 5.65 14.40 -20.90
N ALA A 575 4.85 14.81 -21.89
CA ALA A 575 3.90 15.92 -21.74
C ALA A 575 2.91 15.63 -20.60
N PHE A 576 2.37 14.40 -20.55
CA PHE A 576 1.54 13.94 -19.43
C PHE A 576 2.28 13.99 -18.08
N LEU A 577 3.50 13.44 -17.97
CA LEU A 577 4.26 13.45 -16.72
C LEU A 577 4.49 14.87 -16.18
N ARG A 578 4.67 15.86 -17.06
CA ARG A 578 4.80 17.28 -16.66
C ARG A 578 3.52 17.84 -16.05
N THR A 579 2.34 17.31 -16.42
CA THR A 579 1.06 17.74 -15.84
C THR A 579 0.90 17.37 -14.36
N LEU A 580 1.72 16.44 -13.86
CA LEU A 580 1.74 15.99 -12.46
C LEU A 580 2.48 16.98 -11.53
N THR A 581 2.93 18.12 -12.07
CA THR A 581 3.59 19.19 -11.31
C THR A 581 2.57 20.06 -10.60
N ASP A 582 2.68 20.12 -9.28
CA ASP A 582 2.00 21.09 -8.43
C ASP A 582 2.82 22.38 -8.39
N ALA A 583 2.24 23.46 -8.90
CA ALA A 583 2.95 24.73 -9.07
C ALA A 583 3.41 25.35 -7.75
N SER A 584 2.81 24.97 -6.62
CA SER A 584 3.25 25.44 -5.29
C SER A 584 4.65 24.96 -4.91
N TYR A 585 5.16 23.90 -5.56
CA TYR A 585 6.50 23.34 -5.33
C TYR A 585 7.55 23.77 -6.38
N ALA A 586 7.15 24.49 -7.43
CA ALA A 586 8.06 24.89 -8.52
C ALA A 586 8.81 26.21 -8.23
N GLY A 587 8.46 26.91 -7.15
CA GLY A 587 8.83 28.31 -6.92
C GLY A 587 8.14 29.25 -7.92
N SER A 588 7.81 30.47 -7.52
CA SER A 588 7.48 31.51 -8.49
C SER A 588 8.72 31.77 -9.32
N ALA A 589 8.66 31.51 -10.64
CA ALA A 589 9.69 31.96 -11.55
C ALA A 589 9.90 33.47 -11.31
N LYS A 590 11.06 33.84 -10.77
CA LYS A 590 11.44 35.24 -10.60
C LYS A 590 11.94 35.81 -11.92
#